data_AF-A0A8T4KR51-F1
#
_entry.id   AF-A0A8T4KR51-F1
#
_cell.length_a   1.000
_cell.length_b   1.000
_cell.length_c   1.000
_cell.angle_alpha   90.00
_cell.angle_beta   90.00
_cell.angle_gamma   90.00
#
_symmetry.space_group_name_H-M   'P 1'
#
loop_
_entity.id
_entity.type
_entity.pdbx_description
1 polymer ?
#
loop_
_entity_poly.entity_id
_entity_poly.type
_entity_poly.pdbx_seq_one_letter_code
_entity_poly.pdbx_strand_id
1 'polypeptide(L)' 'MARELAKSDKDVINLAVGEPDFPTPENIRLAAICAINEGFTKYTPAEGCPNFLKP' A
#
# COMPACT_ATOMS: atom_id res chain seq x y z
N MET A 1 -20.58 -1.60 6.92
CA MET A 1 -21.51 -0.45 6.98
C MET A 1 -21.16 0.66 5.99
N ALA A 2 -19.93 1.20 5.93
CA ALA A 2 -19.60 2.29 4.97
C ALA A 2 -19.58 1.87 3.48
N ARG A 3 -19.16 0.64 3.15
CA ARG A 3 -19.10 0.13 1.76
C ARG A 3 -20.47 -0.11 1.10
N GLU A 4 -21.54 -0.29 1.89
CA GLU A 4 -22.87 -0.63 1.35
C GLU A 4 -23.70 0.62 1.00
N LEU A 5 -23.45 1.75 1.67
CA LEU A 5 -24.17 3.02 1.43
C LEU A 5 -23.66 3.79 0.21
N ALA A 6 -22.43 3.52 -0.25
CA ALA A 6 -21.85 4.13 -1.44
C ALA A 6 -22.54 3.71 -2.77
N LYS A 7 -23.44 2.72 -2.73
CA LYS A 7 -24.25 2.28 -3.88
C LYS A 7 -25.61 2.97 -3.99
N SER A 8 -25.99 3.79 -3.01
CA SER A 8 -27.22 4.59 -3.09
C SER A 8 -26.88 5.96 -3.68
N ASP A 9 -27.73 6.48 -4.57
CA ASP A 9 -27.67 7.77 -5.30
C ASP A 9 -27.57 9.04 -4.41
N LYS A 10 -27.06 8.93 -3.19
CA LYS A 10 -26.77 10.03 -2.30
C LYS A 10 -25.30 10.37 -2.43
N ASP A 11 -25.03 11.65 -2.65
CA ASP A 11 -23.73 12.28 -2.70
C ASP A 11 -23.04 12.20 -1.32
N VAL A 12 -22.53 11.01 -0.99
CA VAL A 12 -21.90 10.71 0.31
C VAL A 12 -20.40 10.95 0.18
N ILE A 13 -19.92 12.05 0.73
CA ILE A 13 -18.49 12.34 0.85
C ILE A 13 -17.94 11.51 2.02
N ASN A 14 -17.17 10.46 1.69
CA ASN A 14 -16.58 9.56 2.67
C ASN A 14 -15.26 10.16 3.23
N LEU A 15 -15.35 10.86 4.37
CA LEU A 15 -14.20 11.42 5.08
C LEU A 15 -13.55 10.45 6.08
N ALA A 16 -14.00 9.20 6.14
CA ALA A 16 -13.50 8.19 7.07
C ALA A 16 -12.39 7.31 6.47
N VAL A 17 -12.03 7.52 5.19
CA VAL A 17 -10.99 6.73 4.52
C VAL A 17 -9.62 7.28 4.92
N GLY A 18 -8.87 6.52 5.71
CA GLY A 18 -7.50 6.84 6.11
C GLY A 18 -6.43 6.38 5.11
N GLU A 19 -6.84 5.79 4.00
CA GLU A 19 -5.97 5.40 2.88
C GLU A 19 -6.22 6.28 1.65
N PRO A 20 -5.20 6.59 0.85
CA PRO A 20 -5.40 7.33 -0.38
C PRO A 20 -6.24 6.53 -1.39
N ASP A 21 -6.99 7.24 -2.22
CA ASP A 21 -7.89 6.69 -3.23
C ASP A 21 -7.18 6.27 -4.54
N PHE A 22 -5.92 6.65 -4.70
CA PHE A 22 -5.11 6.33 -5.86
C PHE A 22 -4.40 4.97 -5.74
N PRO A 23 -4.19 4.27 -6.87
CA PRO A 23 -3.40 3.05 -6.89
C PRO A 23 -1.93 3.36 -6.55
N THR A 24 -1.23 2.36 -5.99
CA THR A 24 0.22 2.41 -5.79
C THR A 24 0.94 2.76 -7.11
N PRO A 25 1.87 3.75 -7.10
CA PRO A 25 2.62 4.13 -8.29
C PRO A 25 3.36 2.97 -8.97
N GLU A 26 3.44 3.01 -10.30
CA GLU A 26 3.96 1.89 -11.11
C GLU A 26 5.41 1.53 -10.79
N ASN A 27 6.26 2.54 -10.58
CA ASN A 27 7.67 2.32 -10.22
C ASN A 27 7.82 1.53 -8.91
N ILE A 28 6.92 1.72 -7.95
CA ILE A 28 6.92 0.98 -6.68
C ILE A 28 6.47 -0.46 -6.90
N ARG A 29 5.44 -0.67 -7.74
CA ARG A 29 4.98 -2.03 -8.10
C ARG A 29 6.08 -2.81 -8.80
N LEU A 30 6.78 -2.20 -9.74
CA LEU A 30 7.88 -2.83 -10.47
C LEU A 30 9.08 -3.15 -9.55
N ALA A 31 9.43 -2.25 -8.63
CA ALA A 31 10.50 -2.51 -7.67
C ALA A 31 10.18 -3.71 -6.76
N ALA A 32 8.93 -3.84 -6.31
CA ALA A 32 8.48 -4.99 -5.51
C ALA A 32 8.55 -6.30 -6.31
N ILE A 33 8.12 -6.29 -7.58
CA ILE A 33 8.23 -7.45 -8.48
C ILE A 33 9.70 -7.85 -8.66
N CYS A 34 10.59 -6.87 -8.88
CA CYS A 34 12.02 -7.11 -9.03
C CYS A 34 12.62 -7.77 -7.78
N ALA A 35 12.31 -7.25 -6.59
CA ALA A 35 12.78 -7.81 -5.32
C ALA A 35 12.34 -9.28 -5.13
N ILE A 36 11.10 -9.61 -5.49
CA ILE A 36 10.61 -11.00 -5.45
C ILE A 36 11.43 -11.88 -6.39
N ASN A 37 11.65 -11.43 -7.64
CA ASN A 37 12.39 -12.19 -8.65
C ASN A 37 13.87 -12.38 -8.28
N GLU A 38 14.48 -11.39 -7.60
CA GLU A 38 15.86 -11.44 -7.11
C GLU A 38 16.00 -12.26 -5.82
N GLY A 39 14.90 -12.79 -5.28
CA GLY A 39 14.93 -13.69 -4.13
C GLY A 39 14.97 -12.99 -2.77
N PHE A 40 14.57 -11.73 -2.68
CA PHE A 40 14.36 -11.01 -1.41
C PHE A 40 13.11 -11.53 -0.67
N THR A 41 13.13 -12.80 -0.28
CA THR A 41 12.04 -13.54 0.37
C THR A 41 12.43 -14.11 1.73
N LYS A 42 13.66 -13.83 2.18
CA LYS A 42 14.22 -14.26 3.47
C LYS A 42 13.93 -13.23 4.56
N TYR A 43 14.17 -13.63 5.80
CA TYR A 43 14.03 -12.73 6.94
C TYR A 43 14.90 -11.49 6.80
N THR A 44 14.29 -10.35 7.13
CA THR A 44 15.00 -9.09 7.38
C THR A 44 15.45 -9.05 8.84
N PRO A 45 16.40 -8.18 9.21
CA PRO A 45 16.63 -7.83 10.61
C PRO A 45 15.33 -7.38 11.28
N ALA A 46 15.26 -7.51 12.60
CA ALA A 46 14.06 -7.19 13.39
C ALA A 46 13.65 -5.71 13.24
N GLU A 47 14.62 -4.82 13.06
CA GLU A 47 14.39 -3.39 12.88
C GLU A 47 13.97 -3.03 11.43
N GLY A 48 14.15 -3.96 10.48
CA GLY A 48 13.91 -3.74 9.05
C GLY A 48 15.20 -3.84 8.23
N CYS A 49 15.08 -3.72 6.90
CA CYS A 49 16.28 -3.70 6.05
C CYS A 49 17.08 -2.42 6.31
N PRO A 50 18.41 -2.51 6.48
CA PRO A 50 19.26 -1.36 6.81
C PRO A 50 19.12 -0.19 5.83
N ASN A 51 18.92 -0.47 4.54
CA ASN A 51 18.76 0.53 3.50
C ASN A 51 17.49 1.39 3.64
N PHE A 52 16.51 0.98 4.46
CA PHE A 52 15.24 1.68 4.66
C PHE A 52 15.08 2.22 6.08
N LEU A 53 16.05 1.99 6.96
CA LEU A 53 16.10 2.66 8.25
C LEU A 53 16.46 4.12 8.03
N LYS A 54 15.69 5.02 8.66
CA LYS A 54 16.08 6.43 8.74
C LYS A 54 17.27 6.56 9.71
N PRO A 55 18.19 7.52 9.48
CA PRO A 55 19.24 7.82 10.44
C PRO A 55 18.67 8.29 11.79
#